data_AF-A0A9K3GEV5-F1
#
_entry.id   AF-A0A9K3GEV5-F1
#
_cell.length_a   1.000
_cell.length_b   1.000
_cell.length_c   1.000
_cell.angle_alpha   90.00
_cell.angle_beta   90.00
_cell.angle_gamma   90.00
#
_symmetry.space_group_name_H-M   'P 1'
#
loop_
_entity.id
_entity.type
_entity.pdbx_description
1 polymer ?
#
loop_
_entity_poly.entity_id
_entity_poly.type
_entity_poly.pdbx_seq_one_letter_code
_entity_poly.pdbx_strand_id
1 'polypeptide(L)'
;MLRDISAHIAKQYDDMMSIDNVKWCLTVPAMWTDQAKGQMREAALEAGLIHELDSPRLLLILEPEAAAVFSKTKGPAFQFKEGEIFMVVDAGGGTVDLTVHKMTIKDGEDALEEVCRGLGGTCGGTFVDASFREWVCDKLTPEQVDKAERERPKDMQSLYTAWDNAKKEVGREDTDDVYIPIPVGIYKSLPQEVQFRLEEEQDGYDTDLVLTDEDAKEIFEPTVQRIIALIRQMDARVQDEIRASVDTMLL
;
A
#
# COMPACT_ATOMS: atom_id res chain seq x y z
N MET A 1 -13.05 8.50 -8.69
CA MET A 1 -11.78 8.97 -8.09
C MET A 1 -11.34 10.32 -8.65
N LEU A 2 -10.77 10.43 -9.88
CA LEU A 2 -10.25 11.73 -10.37
C LEU A 2 -11.32 12.84 -10.52
N ARG A 3 -12.53 12.48 -10.97
CA ARG A 3 -13.68 13.41 -11.00
C ARG A 3 -14.07 13.91 -9.60
N ASP A 4 -13.95 13.05 -8.59
CA ASP A 4 -14.27 13.39 -7.21
C ASP A 4 -13.25 14.37 -6.63
N ILE A 5 -11.98 14.27 -7.04
CA ILE A 5 -10.91 15.20 -6.66
C ILE A 5 -11.20 16.61 -7.21
N SER A 6 -11.55 16.71 -8.50
CA SER A 6 -11.93 17.98 -9.12
C SER A 6 -13.11 18.65 -8.41
N ALA A 7 -14.17 17.88 -8.15
CA ALA A 7 -15.34 18.36 -7.43
C ALA A 7 -15.03 18.74 -5.97
N HIS A 8 -14.15 17.99 -5.30
CA HIS A 8 -13.76 18.27 -3.91
C HIS A 8 -12.98 19.58 -3.79
N ILE A 9 -12.03 19.84 -4.70
CA ILE A 9 -11.22 21.07 -4.67
C ILE A 9 -12.08 22.30 -4.96
N ALA A 10 -12.98 22.24 -5.96
CA ALA A 10 -13.91 23.35 -6.23
C ALA A 10 -14.75 23.69 -4.99
N LYS A 11 -15.25 22.66 -4.29
CA LYS A 11 -16.03 22.81 -3.06
C LYS A 11 -15.21 23.31 -1.87
N GLN A 12 -13.97 22.86 -1.71
CA GLN A 12 -13.11 23.21 -0.58
C GLN A 12 -12.61 24.67 -0.66
N TYR A 13 -12.44 25.19 -1.87
CA TYR A 13 -11.94 26.55 -2.12
C TYR A 13 -13.03 27.51 -2.62
N ASP A 14 -14.30 27.22 -2.33
CA ASP A 14 -15.48 28.09 -2.53
C ASP A 14 -15.56 28.73 -3.93
N ASP A 15 -15.28 27.94 -4.98
CA ASP A 15 -15.19 28.38 -6.38
C ASP A 15 -14.18 29.53 -6.66
N MET A 16 -13.37 29.93 -5.68
CA MET A 16 -12.35 30.98 -5.83
C MET A 16 -11.14 30.51 -6.65
N MET A 17 -10.88 29.20 -6.69
CA MET A 17 -9.88 28.60 -7.56
C MET A 17 -10.54 27.96 -8.77
N SER A 18 -10.38 28.60 -9.93
CA SER A 18 -10.60 27.92 -11.21
C SER A 18 -9.60 26.78 -11.35
N ILE A 19 -10.08 25.64 -11.87
CA ILE A 19 -9.22 24.52 -12.27
C ILE A 19 -8.13 24.95 -13.26
N ASP A 20 -8.38 26.05 -13.97
CA ASP A 20 -7.40 26.62 -14.90
C ASP A 20 -6.15 27.19 -14.24
N ASN A 21 -6.24 27.50 -12.96
CA ASN A 21 -5.14 28.01 -12.14
C ASN A 21 -4.41 26.90 -11.37
N VAL A 22 -4.81 25.63 -11.57
CA VAL A 22 -4.21 24.48 -10.89
C VAL A 22 -3.22 23.80 -11.82
N LYS A 23 -2.02 23.51 -11.30
CA LYS A 23 -1.08 22.56 -11.92
C LYS A 23 -1.20 21.23 -11.18
N TRP A 24 -1.57 20.20 -11.91
CA TRP A 24 -1.70 18.84 -11.42
C TRP A 24 -0.36 18.12 -11.52
N CYS A 25 0.05 17.50 -10.42
CA CYS A 25 1.15 16.56 -10.39
C CYS A 25 0.58 15.20 -9.99
N LEU A 26 0.50 14.27 -10.94
CA LEU A 26 -0.03 12.92 -10.70
C LEU A 26 1.13 11.93 -10.68
N THR A 27 1.21 11.16 -9.60
CA THR A 27 2.17 10.06 -9.50
C THR A 27 1.72 8.90 -10.38
N VAL A 28 2.68 8.23 -11.02
CA VAL A 28 2.45 7.00 -11.77
C VAL A 28 3.53 5.97 -11.45
N PRO A 29 3.23 4.67 -11.50
CA PRO A 29 4.24 3.64 -11.30
C PRO A 29 5.37 3.73 -12.31
N ALA A 30 6.60 3.56 -11.84
CA ALA A 30 7.79 3.61 -12.71
C ALA A 30 7.78 2.53 -13.81
N MET A 31 7.18 1.37 -13.52
CA MET A 31 7.08 0.24 -14.44
C MET A 31 6.06 0.44 -15.57
N TRP A 32 5.27 1.52 -15.54
CA TRP A 32 4.27 1.78 -16.57
C TRP A 32 4.90 2.11 -17.93
N THR A 33 4.33 1.51 -18.98
CA THR A 33 4.67 1.82 -20.36
C THR A 33 4.22 3.25 -20.71
N ASP A 34 4.81 3.83 -21.76
CA ASP A 34 4.38 5.15 -22.25
C ASP A 34 2.90 5.16 -22.66
N GLN A 35 2.39 4.03 -23.14
CA GLN A 35 0.96 3.86 -23.42
C GLN A 35 0.11 3.99 -22.15
N ALA A 36 0.48 3.33 -21.05
CA ALA A 36 -0.23 3.43 -19.78
C ALA A 36 -0.17 4.86 -19.21
N LYS A 37 0.99 5.53 -19.33
CA LYS A 37 1.13 6.96 -18.99
C LYS A 37 0.24 7.85 -19.87
N GLY A 38 0.09 7.52 -21.15
CA GLY A 38 -0.86 8.17 -22.07
C GLY A 38 -2.30 8.01 -21.62
N GLN A 39 -2.70 6.81 -21.22
CA GLN A 39 -4.05 6.54 -20.68
C GLN A 39 -4.34 7.34 -19.40
N MET A 40 -3.34 7.59 -18.54
CA MET A 40 -3.52 8.48 -17.39
C MET A 40 -3.81 9.93 -17.81
N ARG A 41 -3.17 10.42 -18.88
CA ARG A 41 -3.48 11.75 -19.43
C ARG A 41 -4.91 11.82 -19.97
N GLU A 42 -5.35 10.78 -20.69
CA GLU A 42 -6.73 10.66 -21.17
C GLU A 42 -7.72 10.66 -20.00
N ALA A 43 -7.45 9.90 -18.94
CA ALA A 43 -8.27 9.87 -17.73
C ALA A 43 -8.33 11.23 -17.03
N ALA A 44 -7.21 11.97 -16.97
CA ALA A 44 -7.17 13.32 -16.41
C ALA A 44 -8.00 14.33 -17.23
N LEU A 45 -7.98 14.20 -18.55
CA LEU A 45 -8.82 14.97 -19.48
C LEU A 45 -10.30 14.66 -19.29
N GLU A 46 -10.68 13.38 -19.28
CA GLU A 46 -12.06 12.94 -19.05
C GLU A 46 -12.61 13.28 -17.66
N ALA A 47 -11.71 13.50 -16.70
CA ALA A 47 -12.03 13.96 -15.36
C ALA A 47 -12.15 15.49 -15.25
N GLY A 48 -11.80 16.23 -16.32
CA GLY A 48 -11.84 17.69 -16.34
C GLY A 48 -10.70 18.36 -15.56
N LEU A 49 -9.61 17.63 -15.25
CA LEU A 49 -8.43 18.20 -14.60
C LEU A 49 -7.64 19.10 -15.57
N ILE A 50 -7.66 18.74 -16.85
CA ILE A 50 -7.04 19.44 -17.97
C ILE A 50 -8.01 19.51 -19.13
N HIS A 51 -7.79 20.44 -20.07
CA HIS A 51 -8.66 20.64 -21.25
C HIS A 51 -8.06 20.10 -22.55
N GLU A 52 -6.79 19.71 -22.54
CA GLU A 52 -6.06 19.16 -23.67
C GLU A 52 -5.06 18.11 -23.17
N LEU A 53 -4.75 17.10 -23.98
CA LEU A 53 -3.96 15.93 -23.55
C LEU A 53 -2.53 16.29 -23.13
N ASP A 54 -1.88 17.19 -23.89
CA ASP A 54 -0.50 17.64 -23.65
C ASP A 54 -0.44 18.93 -22.82
N SER A 55 -1.44 19.16 -21.97
CA SER A 55 -1.52 20.38 -21.18
C SER A 55 -0.27 20.55 -20.31
N PRO A 56 0.42 21.71 -20.34
CA PRO A 56 1.57 21.98 -19.46
C PRO A 56 1.19 22.04 -17.98
N ARG A 57 -0.12 22.04 -17.68
CA ARG A 57 -0.68 21.98 -16.33
C ARG A 57 -0.73 20.57 -15.76
N LEU A 58 -0.50 19.53 -16.56
CA LEU A 58 -0.38 18.16 -16.05
C LEU A 58 1.08 17.71 -16.12
N LEU A 59 1.64 17.46 -14.94
CA LEU A 59 2.90 16.75 -14.78
C LEU A 59 2.59 15.33 -14.32
N LEU A 60 3.10 14.34 -15.06
CA LEU A 60 3.21 12.98 -14.53
C LEU A 60 4.60 12.86 -13.92
N ILE A 61 4.65 12.45 -12.66
CA ILE A 61 5.89 12.18 -11.92
C ILE A 61 5.92 10.69 -11.59
N LEU A 62 7.09 10.05 -11.62
CA LEU A 62 7.17 8.67 -11.17
C LEU A 62 6.99 8.61 -9.65
N GLU A 63 6.29 7.61 -9.15
CA GLU A 63 6.19 7.32 -7.71
C GLU A 63 7.56 7.35 -6.99
N PRO A 64 8.63 6.69 -7.49
CA PRO A 64 9.94 6.77 -6.84
C PRO A 64 10.60 8.15 -6.90
N GLU A 65 10.35 8.94 -7.94
CA GLU A 65 10.83 10.32 -8.02
C GLU A 65 10.13 11.19 -6.97
N ALA A 66 8.81 11.05 -6.84
CA ALA A 66 8.02 11.75 -5.85
C ALA A 66 8.46 11.37 -4.42
N ALA A 67 8.70 10.07 -4.17
CA ALA A 67 9.23 9.57 -2.90
C ALA A 67 10.60 10.19 -2.59
N ALA A 68 11.54 10.18 -3.54
CA ALA A 68 12.87 10.75 -3.35
C ALA A 68 12.84 12.27 -3.07
N VAL A 69 12.01 13.02 -3.81
CA VAL A 69 11.82 14.47 -3.57
C VAL A 69 11.24 14.71 -2.18
N PHE A 70 10.25 13.92 -1.76
CA PHE A 70 9.65 14.04 -0.44
C PHE A 70 10.63 13.70 0.67
N SER A 71 11.44 12.65 0.52
CA SER A 71 12.43 12.24 1.53
C SER A 71 13.42 13.36 1.84
N LYS A 72 13.85 14.14 0.85
CA LYS A 72 14.72 15.32 1.06
C LYS A 72 14.11 16.36 2.03
N THR A 73 12.79 16.42 2.16
CA THR A 73 12.11 17.32 3.10
C THR A 73 12.12 16.83 4.56
N LYS A 74 12.46 15.56 4.79
CA LYS A 74 12.43 14.92 6.12
C LYS A 74 13.68 15.17 6.96
N GLY A 75 14.70 15.82 6.39
CA GLY A 75 15.88 16.30 7.12
C GLY A 75 17.20 15.86 6.50
N PRO A 76 18.33 16.17 7.17
CA PRO A 76 19.68 15.98 6.62
C PRO A 76 20.02 14.52 6.29
N ALA A 77 19.40 13.57 7.01
CA ALA A 77 19.63 12.14 6.82
C ALA A 77 19.16 11.61 5.45
N PHE A 78 18.30 12.37 4.75
CA PHE A 78 17.74 12.01 3.44
C PHE A 78 18.20 12.97 2.33
N GLN A 79 19.29 13.71 2.57
CA GLN A 79 19.94 14.47 1.51
C GLN A 79 20.93 13.57 0.78
N PHE A 80 20.42 12.90 -0.26
CA PHE A 80 21.22 12.06 -1.14
C PHE A 80 22.34 12.87 -1.78
N LYS A 81 23.56 12.34 -1.77
CA LYS A 81 24.72 12.96 -2.42
C LYS A 81 24.79 12.54 -3.88
N GLU A 82 25.43 13.36 -4.71
CA GLU A 82 25.77 12.93 -6.07
C GLU A 82 26.54 11.60 -6.03
N GLY A 83 26.09 10.64 -6.84
CA GLY A 83 26.64 9.31 -6.90
C GLY A 83 25.98 8.27 -5.98
N GLU A 84 25.20 8.71 -4.99
CA GLU A 84 24.52 7.81 -4.04
C GLU A 84 23.43 7.00 -4.73
N ILE A 85 23.36 5.71 -4.40
CA ILE A 85 22.41 4.77 -4.97
C ILE A 85 21.40 4.40 -3.90
N PHE A 86 20.11 4.58 -4.20
CA PHE A 86 19.04 4.22 -3.30
C PHE A 86 17.98 3.38 -4.02
N MET A 87 17.33 2.51 -3.24
CA MET A 87 16.20 1.71 -3.68
C MET A 87 14.92 2.30 -3.13
N VAL A 88 13.89 2.43 -3.96
CA VAL A 88 12.52 2.69 -3.51
C VAL A 88 11.77 1.37 -3.53
N VAL A 89 11.14 1.03 -2.41
CA VAL A 89 10.28 -0.14 -2.25
C VAL A 89 8.86 0.38 -2.03
N ASP A 90 8.09 0.49 -3.11
CA ASP A 90 6.69 0.90 -3.03
C ASP A 90 5.82 -0.32 -2.71
N ALA A 91 5.48 -0.48 -1.42
CA ALA A 91 4.67 -1.60 -0.92
C ALA A 91 3.17 -1.24 -0.91
N GLY A 92 2.56 -1.24 -2.08
CA GLY A 92 1.14 -0.93 -2.26
C GLY A 92 0.17 -2.03 -1.81
N GLY A 93 -1.11 -1.82 -2.14
CA GLY A 93 -2.18 -2.76 -1.80
C GLY A 93 -2.11 -4.07 -2.59
N GLY A 94 -1.90 -4.02 -3.90
CA GLY A 94 -1.88 -5.22 -4.76
C GLY A 94 -0.49 -5.67 -5.16
N THR A 95 0.40 -4.72 -5.42
CA THR A 95 1.75 -4.96 -5.90
C THR A 95 2.77 -4.34 -4.95
N VAL A 96 3.99 -4.87 -5.02
CA VAL A 96 5.17 -4.21 -4.50
C VAL A 96 6.10 -3.97 -5.66
N ASP A 97 6.51 -2.73 -5.86
CA ASP A 97 7.33 -2.29 -6.99
C ASP A 97 8.65 -1.70 -6.45
N LEU A 98 9.76 -2.23 -6.95
CA LEU A 98 11.11 -1.89 -6.55
C LEU A 98 11.83 -1.22 -7.70
N THR A 99 12.38 -0.05 -7.43
CA THR A 99 13.22 0.70 -8.38
C THR A 99 14.50 1.13 -7.70
N VAL A 100 15.58 1.24 -8.47
CA VAL A 100 16.87 1.67 -7.94
C VAL A 100 17.33 2.86 -8.77
N HIS A 101 17.68 3.92 -8.06
CA HIS A 101 18.05 5.19 -8.63
C HIS A 101 19.39 5.65 -8.10
N LYS A 102 20.15 6.32 -8.96
CA LYS A 102 21.36 7.04 -8.61
C LYS A 102 21.07 8.53 -8.64
N MET A 103 21.48 9.22 -7.58
CA MET A 103 21.44 10.68 -7.56
C MET A 103 22.56 11.22 -8.45
N THR A 104 22.19 12.12 -9.35
CA THR A 104 23.10 12.76 -10.31
C THR A 104 22.86 14.27 -10.30
N ILE A 105 23.76 15.03 -10.92
CA ILE A 105 23.55 16.46 -11.17
C ILE A 105 23.45 16.66 -12.68
N LYS A 106 22.33 17.25 -13.12
CA LYS A 106 22.09 17.60 -14.52
C LYS A 106 21.73 19.07 -14.61
N ASP A 107 22.47 19.82 -15.45
CA ASP A 107 22.28 21.26 -15.64
C ASP A 107 22.33 22.10 -14.33
N GLY A 108 23.07 21.60 -13.32
CA GLY A 108 23.21 22.25 -12.02
C GLY A 108 22.09 21.93 -11.02
N GLU A 109 21.17 21.04 -11.38
CA GLU A 109 20.06 20.59 -10.53
C GLU A 109 20.17 19.09 -10.22
N ASP A 110 19.61 18.66 -9.09
CA ASP A 110 19.52 17.26 -8.72
C ASP A 110 18.64 16.50 -9.72
N ALA A 111 19.14 15.38 -10.23
CA ALA A 111 18.43 14.50 -11.15
C ALA A 111 18.56 13.03 -10.72
N LEU A 112 17.54 12.24 -11.05
CA LEU A 112 17.50 10.81 -10.76
C LEU A 112 17.72 10.02 -12.04
N GLU A 113 18.68 9.09 -11.99
CA GLU A 113 18.94 8.13 -13.06
C GLU A 113 18.54 6.74 -12.57
N GLU A 114 17.62 6.07 -13.27
CA GLU A 114 17.34 4.65 -13.03
C GLU A 114 18.56 3.81 -13.45
N VAL A 115 19.12 3.04 -12.53
CA VAL A 115 20.40 2.33 -12.77
C VAL A 115 20.22 0.94 -13.38
N CYS A 116 19.07 0.32 -13.15
CA CYS A 116 18.71 -0.98 -13.68
C CYS A 116 17.19 -1.12 -13.70
N ARG A 117 16.68 -2.00 -14.56
CA ARG A 117 15.24 -2.23 -14.68
C ARG A 117 14.62 -2.65 -13.36
N GLY A 118 13.55 -1.96 -12.96
CA GLY A 118 12.75 -2.28 -11.78
C GLY A 118 12.25 -3.73 -11.70
N LEU A 119 11.89 -4.14 -10.49
CA LEU A 119 11.26 -5.42 -10.18
C LEU A 119 9.90 -5.18 -9.55
N GLY A 120 8.94 -6.05 -9.84
CA GLY A 120 7.62 -5.99 -9.22
C GLY A 120 7.14 -7.38 -8.84
N GLY A 121 6.30 -7.45 -7.82
CA GLY A 121 5.66 -8.68 -7.40
C GLY A 121 4.24 -8.47 -6.89
N THR A 122 3.41 -9.51 -7.05
CA THR A 122 2.04 -9.54 -6.52
C THR A 122 2.07 -9.99 -5.06
N CYS A 123 2.43 -9.07 -4.17
CA CYS A 123 2.60 -9.33 -2.73
C CYS A 123 2.34 -8.08 -1.87
N GLY A 124 1.28 -7.33 -2.18
CA GLY A 124 0.85 -6.17 -1.39
C GLY A 124 -0.07 -6.50 -0.22
N GLY A 125 -0.64 -5.47 0.40
CA GLY A 125 -1.56 -5.58 1.54
C GLY A 125 -2.80 -6.47 1.33
N THR A 126 -3.30 -6.65 0.10
CA THR A 126 -4.43 -7.55 -0.17
C THR A 126 -4.08 -9.03 0.07
N PHE A 127 -2.80 -9.39 0.01
CA PHE A 127 -2.37 -10.73 0.36
C PHE A 127 -2.29 -10.92 1.88
N VAL A 128 -2.00 -9.85 2.62
CA VAL A 128 -2.12 -9.83 4.08
C VAL A 128 -3.59 -9.99 4.47
N ASP A 129 -4.51 -9.35 3.75
CA ASP A 129 -5.95 -9.51 3.96
C ASP A 129 -6.43 -10.95 3.65
N ALA A 130 -5.83 -11.60 2.64
CA ALA A 130 -6.10 -13.00 2.34
C ALA A 130 -5.61 -13.94 3.46
N SER A 131 -4.40 -13.71 3.99
CA SER A 131 -3.88 -14.45 5.14
C SER A 131 -4.74 -14.23 6.40
N PHE A 132 -5.24 -13.01 6.60
CA PHE A 132 -6.19 -12.73 7.68
C PHE A 132 -7.49 -13.54 7.51
N ARG A 133 -8.03 -13.65 6.29
CA ARG A 133 -9.22 -14.49 6.04
C ARG A 133 -8.96 -15.95 6.43
N GLU A 134 -7.79 -16.51 6.08
CA GLU A 134 -7.44 -17.89 6.48
C GLU A 134 -7.35 -18.02 8.00
N TRP A 135 -6.74 -17.05 8.68
CA TRP A 135 -6.73 -17.02 10.15
C TRP A 135 -8.14 -16.96 10.76
N VAL A 136 -9.06 -16.17 10.18
CA VAL A 136 -10.48 -16.16 10.60
C VAL A 136 -11.13 -17.52 10.35
N CYS A 137 -10.80 -18.21 9.25
CA CYS A 137 -11.26 -19.57 8.99
C CYS A 137 -10.75 -20.55 10.05
N ASP A 138 -9.55 -20.40 10.58
CA ASP A 138 -9.06 -21.26 11.66
C ASP A 138 -9.86 -21.01 12.96
N LYS A 139 -10.13 -19.74 13.29
CA LYS A 139 -10.89 -19.34 14.48
C LYS A 139 -12.38 -19.72 14.39
N LEU A 140 -13.03 -19.51 13.25
CA LEU A 140 -14.49 -19.67 13.08
C LEU A 140 -14.92 -20.90 12.28
N THR A 141 -13.98 -21.62 11.67
CA THR A 141 -14.14 -22.66 10.63
C THR A 141 -14.47 -22.10 9.23
N PRO A 142 -13.93 -22.71 8.15
CA PRO A 142 -14.25 -22.30 6.77
C PRO A 142 -15.75 -22.30 6.46
N GLU A 143 -16.50 -23.28 6.97
CA GLU A 143 -17.94 -23.39 6.73
C GLU A 143 -18.71 -22.19 7.27
N GLN A 144 -18.36 -21.68 8.46
CA GLN A 144 -19.05 -20.51 9.02
C GLN A 144 -18.63 -19.22 8.33
N VAL A 145 -17.36 -19.07 7.93
CA VAL A 145 -16.89 -17.92 7.17
C VAL A 145 -17.60 -17.85 5.81
N ASP A 146 -17.59 -18.94 5.03
CA ASP A 146 -18.25 -19.00 3.72
C ASP A 146 -19.76 -18.74 3.83
N LYS A 147 -20.40 -19.27 4.89
CA LYS A 147 -21.82 -19.00 5.18
C LYS A 147 -22.06 -17.53 5.50
N ALA A 148 -21.21 -16.91 6.32
CA ALA A 148 -21.32 -15.50 6.68
C ALA A 148 -21.10 -14.58 5.46
N GLU A 149 -20.13 -14.89 4.59
CA GLU A 149 -19.89 -14.14 3.35
C GLU A 149 -21.11 -14.21 2.40
N ARG A 150 -21.75 -15.38 2.30
CA ARG A 150 -22.93 -15.57 1.45
C ARG A 150 -24.20 -14.94 2.03
N GLU A 151 -24.46 -15.13 3.32
CA GLU A 151 -25.75 -14.82 3.94
C GLU A 151 -25.74 -13.46 4.69
N ARG A 152 -24.57 -12.97 5.07
CA ARG A 152 -24.38 -11.75 5.88
C ARG A 152 -23.22 -10.87 5.36
N PRO A 153 -23.22 -10.48 4.08
CA PRO A 153 -22.10 -9.72 3.50
C PRO A 153 -21.83 -8.38 4.19
N LYS A 154 -22.85 -7.73 4.77
CA LYS A 154 -22.68 -6.47 5.54
C LYS A 154 -21.94 -6.69 6.87
N ASP A 155 -22.20 -7.82 7.52
CA ASP A 155 -21.51 -8.18 8.76
C ASP A 155 -20.05 -8.50 8.45
N MET A 156 -19.78 -9.32 7.42
CA MET A 156 -18.42 -9.60 6.97
C MET A 156 -17.66 -8.34 6.56
N GLN A 157 -18.32 -7.40 5.87
CA GLN A 157 -17.72 -6.11 5.55
C GLN A 157 -17.33 -5.32 6.81
N SER A 158 -18.14 -5.40 7.87
CA SER A 158 -17.83 -4.74 9.15
C SER A 158 -16.62 -5.37 9.82
N LEU A 159 -16.52 -6.70 9.79
CA LEU A 159 -15.35 -7.45 10.28
C LEU A 159 -14.07 -7.09 9.51
N TYR A 160 -14.11 -7.08 8.17
CA TYR A 160 -12.97 -6.66 7.35
C TYR A 160 -12.62 -5.18 7.52
N THR A 161 -13.59 -4.31 7.82
CA THR A 161 -13.32 -2.91 8.13
C THR A 161 -12.61 -2.76 9.48
N ALA A 162 -13.00 -3.55 10.48
CA ALA A 162 -12.32 -3.59 11.77
C ALA A 162 -10.88 -4.10 11.59
N TRP A 163 -10.68 -5.14 10.78
CA TRP A 163 -9.36 -5.61 10.39
C TRP A 163 -8.52 -4.53 9.69
N ASP A 164 -9.06 -3.82 8.70
CA ASP A 164 -8.30 -2.81 7.96
C ASP A 164 -7.83 -1.64 8.87
N ASN A 165 -8.54 -1.39 9.97
CA ASN A 165 -8.08 -0.45 11.00
C ASN A 165 -7.02 -1.08 11.91
N ALA A 166 -7.25 -2.30 12.39
CA ALA A 166 -6.29 -3.05 13.22
C ALA A 166 -4.92 -3.20 12.52
N LYS A 167 -4.93 -3.61 11.25
CA LYS A 167 -3.76 -3.83 10.38
C LYS A 167 -2.81 -2.62 10.33
N LYS A 168 -3.31 -1.40 10.49
CA LYS A 168 -2.52 -0.15 10.44
C LYS A 168 -1.77 0.15 11.74
N GLU A 169 -2.15 -0.53 12.81
CA GLU A 169 -1.59 -0.36 14.15
C GLU A 169 -0.63 -1.51 14.52
N VAL A 170 -0.71 -2.65 13.82
CA VAL A 170 0.21 -3.79 13.97
C VAL A 170 1.67 -3.34 13.82
N GLY A 171 2.53 -3.75 14.76
CA GLY A 171 3.97 -3.52 14.71
C GLY A 171 4.43 -2.17 15.26
N ARG A 172 3.54 -1.38 15.88
CA ARG A 172 3.94 -0.23 16.71
C ARG A 172 4.40 -0.73 18.09
N GLU A 173 5.44 -0.12 18.66
CA GLU A 173 5.96 -0.52 19.98
C GLU A 173 4.87 -0.40 21.06
N ASP A 174 4.84 -1.34 22.01
CA ASP A 174 3.92 -1.40 23.16
C ASP A 174 2.41 -1.48 22.82
N THR A 175 2.01 -2.28 21.82
CA THR A 175 0.59 -2.55 21.55
C THR A 175 0.09 -3.77 22.32
N ASP A 176 -0.97 -3.59 23.12
CA ASP A 176 -1.77 -4.69 23.66
C ASP A 176 -2.44 -5.50 22.53
N ASP A 177 -2.93 -6.70 22.86
CA ASP A 177 -3.72 -7.53 21.93
C ASP A 177 -4.86 -6.72 21.28
N VAL A 178 -5.09 -6.97 19.99
CA VAL A 178 -6.11 -6.25 19.22
C VAL A 178 -7.39 -7.05 19.18
N TYR A 179 -8.48 -6.45 19.66
CA TYR A 179 -9.80 -7.07 19.69
C TYR A 179 -10.58 -6.69 18.44
N ILE A 180 -10.85 -7.65 17.58
CA ILE A 180 -11.63 -7.47 16.35
C ILE A 180 -13.06 -7.97 16.61
N PRO A 181 -14.06 -7.10 16.73
CA PRO A 181 -15.40 -7.52 17.11
C PRO A 181 -16.01 -8.47 16.08
N ILE A 182 -16.55 -9.60 16.53
CA ILE A 182 -17.36 -10.48 15.71
C ILE A 182 -18.75 -9.84 15.59
N PRO A 183 -19.22 -9.51 14.39
CA PRO A 183 -20.56 -8.96 14.22
C PRO A 183 -21.62 -9.87 14.85
N VAL A 184 -22.57 -9.27 15.58
CA VAL A 184 -23.60 -10.01 16.35
C VAL A 184 -24.37 -11.02 15.49
N GLY A 185 -24.62 -10.70 14.21
CA GLY A 185 -25.28 -11.61 13.29
C GLY A 185 -24.47 -12.87 12.96
N ILE A 186 -23.14 -12.73 12.84
CA ILE A 186 -22.19 -13.83 12.65
C ILE A 186 -22.11 -14.64 13.95
N TYR A 187 -21.82 -13.99 15.08
CA TYR A 187 -21.67 -14.64 16.38
C TYR A 187 -22.89 -15.51 16.74
N LYS A 188 -24.11 -14.98 16.58
CA LYS A 188 -25.37 -15.74 16.82
C LYS A 188 -25.59 -16.92 15.89
N SER A 189 -24.89 -16.97 14.76
CA SER A 189 -25.00 -18.05 13.78
C SER A 189 -23.93 -19.13 13.96
N LEU A 190 -22.92 -18.88 14.80
CA LEU A 190 -21.88 -19.84 15.13
C LEU A 190 -22.46 -21.02 15.92
N PRO A 191 -22.00 -22.26 15.65
CA PRO A 191 -22.25 -23.40 16.53
C PRO A 191 -21.73 -23.12 17.94
N GLN A 192 -22.41 -23.65 18.97
CA GLN A 192 -21.96 -23.50 20.36
C GLN A 192 -20.54 -24.02 20.58
N GLU A 193 -20.14 -25.11 19.91
CA GLU A 193 -18.78 -25.65 19.97
C GLU A 193 -17.71 -24.62 19.55
N VAL A 194 -17.99 -23.82 18.51
CA VAL A 194 -17.06 -22.76 18.06
C VAL A 194 -16.99 -21.64 19.09
N GLN A 195 -18.12 -21.23 19.66
CA GLN A 195 -18.16 -20.20 20.71
C GLN A 195 -17.38 -20.62 21.95
N PHE A 196 -17.59 -21.86 22.43
CA PHE A 196 -16.85 -22.40 23.57
C PHE A 196 -15.36 -22.51 23.30
N ARG A 197 -14.96 -22.92 22.08
CA ARG A 197 -13.55 -22.96 21.69
C ARG A 197 -12.91 -21.58 21.71
N LEU A 198 -13.58 -20.56 21.18
CA LEU A 198 -13.09 -19.18 21.23
C LEU A 198 -12.90 -18.72 22.69
N GLU A 199 -13.90 -18.96 23.54
CA GLU A 199 -13.83 -18.61 24.96
C GLU A 199 -12.65 -19.30 25.67
N GLU A 200 -12.40 -20.59 25.37
CA GLU A 200 -11.30 -21.35 25.96
C GLU A 200 -9.92 -20.91 25.46
N GLU A 201 -9.79 -20.65 24.15
CA GLU A 201 -8.50 -20.31 23.52
C GLU A 201 -8.12 -18.83 23.68
N GLN A 202 -9.09 -17.95 23.93
CA GLN A 202 -8.90 -16.50 23.98
C GLN A 202 -9.23 -15.94 25.38
N ASP A 203 -8.84 -16.62 26.45
CA ASP A 203 -8.96 -16.13 27.85
C ASP A 203 -10.35 -15.60 28.24
N GLY A 204 -11.42 -16.26 27.77
CA GLY A 204 -12.81 -15.91 28.07
C GLY A 204 -13.48 -14.97 27.08
N TYR A 205 -12.80 -14.58 25.99
CA TYR A 205 -13.38 -13.75 24.94
C TYR A 205 -13.94 -14.60 23.81
N ASP A 206 -15.25 -14.48 23.54
CA ASP A 206 -15.93 -15.19 22.45
C ASP A 206 -16.68 -14.26 21.48
N THR A 207 -16.86 -12.98 21.85
CA THR A 207 -17.49 -11.96 21.00
C THR A 207 -16.53 -11.23 20.08
N ASP A 208 -15.23 -11.45 20.26
CA ASP A 208 -14.14 -10.79 19.55
C ASP A 208 -13.15 -11.85 19.07
N LEU A 209 -12.50 -11.59 17.94
CA LEU A 209 -11.29 -12.30 17.56
C LEU A 209 -10.12 -11.56 18.20
N VAL A 210 -9.45 -12.22 19.15
CA VAL A 210 -8.31 -11.64 19.85
C VAL A 210 -7.07 -11.91 19.00
N LEU A 211 -6.53 -10.84 18.41
CA LEU A 211 -5.34 -10.88 17.58
C LEU A 211 -4.12 -10.55 18.42
N THR A 212 -3.30 -11.55 18.69
CA THR A 212 -2.02 -11.38 19.39
C THR A 212 -0.92 -10.92 18.44
N ASP A 213 0.22 -10.51 19.01
CA ASP A 213 1.44 -10.24 18.23
C ASP A 213 1.95 -11.45 17.44
N GLU A 214 1.71 -12.67 17.93
CA GLU A 214 2.11 -13.90 17.25
C GLU A 214 1.19 -14.18 16.05
N ASP A 215 -0.13 -14.03 16.24
CA ASP A 215 -1.10 -14.11 15.15
C ASP A 215 -0.82 -13.06 14.08
N ALA A 216 -0.55 -11.82 14.49
CA ALA A 216 -0.22 -10.74 13.56
C ALA A 216 1.04 -11.04 12.75
N LYS A 217 2.08 -11.61 13.38
CA LYS A 217 3.27 -12.07 12.66
C LYS A 217 2.92 -13.17 11.67
N GLU A 218 2.16 -14.19 12.07
CA GLU A 218 1.76 -15.28 11.19
C GLU A 218 0.99 -14.79 9.96
N ILE A 219 0.08 -13.83 10.15
CA ILE A 219 -0.71 -13.25 9.07
C ILE A 219 0.16 -12.45 8.07
N PHE A 220 1.14 -11.70 8.56
CA PHE A 220 1.98 -10.84 7.71
C PHE A 220 3.16 -11.58 7.07
N GLU A 221 3.74 -12.56 7.76
CA GLU A 221 5.00 -13.23 7.44
C GLU A 221 5.06 -13.75 5.98
N PRO A 222 4.03 -14.43 5.43
CA PRO A 222 4.09 -14.93 4.05
C PRO A 222 4.24 -13.82 3.01
N THR A 223 3.70 -12.63 3.29
CA THR A 223 3.79 -11.49 2.39
C THR A 223 5.11 -10.76 2.58
N VAL A 224 5.54 -10.54 3.83
CA VAL A 224 6.83 -9.94 4.16
C VAL A 224 8.00 -10.75 3.58
N GLN A 225 7.98 -12.08 3.69
CA GLN A 225 9.02 -12.94 3.12
C GLN A 225 9.12 -12.83 1.59
N ARG A 226 7.99 -12.67 0.90
CA ARG A 226 7.98 -12.43 -0.56
C ARG A 226 8.59 -11.07 -0.91
N ILE A 227 8.32 -10.03 -0.14
CA ILE A 227 8.93 -8.70 -0.31
C ILE A 227 10.43 -8.76 -0.06
N ILE A 228 10.88 -9.41 1.03
CA ILE A 228 12.30 -9.60 1.33
C ILE A 228 13.00 -10.36 0.19
N ALA A 229 12.35 -11.38 -0.37
CA ALA A 229 12.90 -12.11 -1.52
C ALA A 229 13.03 -11.22 -2.76
N LEU A 230 12.07 -10.32 -3.03
CA LEU A 230 12.16 -9.34 -4.11
C LEU A 230 13.30 -8.34 -3.89
N ILE A 231 13.45 -7.82 -2.67
CA ILE A 231 14.54 -6.90 -2.31
C ILE A 231 15.90 -7.57 -2.56
N ARG A 232 16.07 -8.82 -2.10
CA ARG A 232 17.31 -9.60 -2.33
C ARG A 232 17.59 -9.83 -3.81
N GLN A 233 16.56 -10.09 -4.61
CA GLN A 233 16.70 -10.24 -6.06
C GLN A 233 17.11 -8.93 -6.73
N MET A 234 16.54 -7.80 -6.28
CA MET A 234 16.91 -6.48 -6.79
C MET A 234 18.35 -6.13 -6.43
N ASP A 235 18.76 -6.35 -5.18
CA ASP A 235 20.14 -6.11 -4.74
C ASP A 235 21.15 -6.96 -5.53
N ALA A 236 20.86 -8.25 -5.76
CA ALA A 236 21.70 -9.10 -6.61
C ALA A 236 21.81 -8.56 -8.05
N ARG A 237 20.70 -8.08 -8.64
CA ARG A 237 20.72 -7.45 -9.97
C ARG A 237 21.60 -6.21 -10.01
N VAL A 238 21.49 -5.35 -9.01
CA VAL A 238 22.32 -4.15 -8.89
C VAL A 238 23.80 -4.55 -8.84
N GLN A 239 24.17 -5.53 -8.01
CA GLN A 239 25.56 -6.01 -7.95
C GLN A 239 26.06 -6.55 -9.30
N ASP A 240 25.24 -7.33 -10.00
CA ASP A 240 25.62 -7.96 -11.26
C ASP A 240 25.73 -6.97 -12.43
N GLU A 241 24.77 -6.04 -12.56
CA GLU A 241 24.67 -5.13 -13.72
C GLU A 241 25.54 -3.87 -13.56
N ILE A 242 25.59 -3.29 -12.36
CA ILE A 242 26.26 -1.99 -12.12
C ILE A 242 27.46 -2.10 -11.17
N ARG A 243 27.73 -3.27 -10.59
CA ARG A 243 28.88 -3.52 -9.68
C ARG A 243 28.94 -2.54 -8.51
N ALA A 244 27.77 -2.23 -7.96
CA ALA A 244 27.59 -1.31 -6.84
C ALA A 244 26.59 -1.89 -5.83
N SER A 245 26.57 -1.32 -4.62
CA SER A 245 25.59 -1.62 -3.57
C SER A 245 24.56 -0.51 -3.44
N VAL A 246 23.36 -0.88 -2.95
CA VAL A 246 22.37 0.09 -2.51
C VAL A 246 22.80 0.68 -1.17
N ASP A 247 22.94 2.01 -1.11
CA ASP A 247 23.35 2.73 0.10
C ASP A 247 22.17 2.96 1.06
N THR A 248 21.00 3.24 0.49
CA THR A 248 19.79 3.64 1.21
C THR A 248 18.54 2.95 0.65
N MET A 249 17.62 2.52 1.50
CA MET A 249 16.29 2.04 1.11
C MET A 249 15.22 3.02 1.59
N LEU A 250 14.34 3.43 0.68
CA LEU A 250 13.13 4.18 0.95
C LEU A 250 11.95 3.22 0.93
N LEU A 251 11.19 3.18 2.02
CA LEU A 251 9.97 2.39 2.20
C LEU A 251 8.75 3.31 2.22
#